data_AF-W6K4A3-F1
#
_entry.id   AF-W6K4A3-F1
#
_cell.length_a   1.000
_cell.length_b   1.000
_cell.length_c   1.000
_cell.angle_alpha   90.00
_cell.angle_beta   90.00
_cell.angle_gamma   90.00
#
_symmetry.space_group_name_H-M   'P 1'
#
loop_
_entity.id
_entity.type
_entity.pdbx_description
1 polymer ?
#
loop_
_entity_poly.entity_id
_entity_poly.type
_entity_poly.pdbx_seq_one_letter_code
_entity_poly.pdbx_strand_id
1 'polypeptide(L)'
;MEDIDRWLGDTPRALDGLVVTSGQQLNAEYMAKLTGAQNLLQKAFVAAATDLEKADRLIERAAAMPYDEREESFPGVQGAVQMLYDAITDDMEDADEDDHEWLEAALAAHEMTTGPGKAEVASILNGMVLQTAFFSLPEVEKRRITKAVGSAPLHVEHLEPDATVTARAEVIRSILAALAAYLAC
;
A
#
# COMPACT_ATOMS: atom_id res chain seq x y z
N MET A 1 -29.17 -42.43 34.75
CA MET A 1 -28.80 -41.00 34.82
C MET A 1 -27.33 -40.94 34.44
N GLU A 2 -27.09 -41.11 33.14
CA GLU A 2 -25.77 -41.37 32.54
C GLU A 2 -25.25 -40.10 31.90
N ASP A 3 -24.07 -39.69 32.36
CA ASP A 3 -22.91 -39.28 31.56
C ASP A 3 -23.13 -38.29 30.39
N ILE A 4 -23.23 -36.99 30.72
CA ILE A 4 -23.06 -35.88 29.78
C ILE A 4 -21.59 -35.38 29.74
N ASP A 5 -20.77 -35.71 30.73
CA ASP A 5 -19.37 -35.24 30.83
C ASP A 5 -18.38 -35.99 29.91
N ARG A 6 -18.83 -37.05 29.23
CA ARG A 6 -17.99 -37.85 28.32
C ARG A 6 -17.86 -37.27 26.90
N TRP A 7 -18.57 -36.18 26.56
CA TRP A 7 -18.62 -35.63 25.20
C TRP A 7 -17.95 -34.25 25.02
N LEU A 8 -17.23 -33.76 26.02
CA LEU A 8 -16.44 -32.51 25.96
C LEU A 8 -14.95 -32.72 26.26
N GLY A 9 -14.45 -33.95 26.09
CA GLY A 9 -13.02 -34.28 26.14
C GLY A 9 -12.41 -34.30 24.74
N ASP A 10 -11.34 -33.52 24.55
CA ASP A 10 -10.46 -33.49 23.38
C ASP A 10 -11.01 -32.91 22.07
N THR A 11 -11.23 -31.59 22.05
CA THR A 11 -10.94 -30.84 20.82
C THR A 11 -9.40 -30.70 20.73
N PRO A 12 -8.72 -31.21 19.69
CA PRO A 12 -7.27 -31.37 19.74
C PRO A 12 -6.54 -30.05 19.50
N ARG A 13 -5.61 -29.70 20.41
CA ARG A 13 -4.52 -28.71 20.23
C ARG A 13 -3.77 -28.81 18.88
N ALA A 14 -3.90 -29.93 18.18
CA ALA A 14 -3.35 -30.14 16.85
C ALA A 14 -4.02 -29.29 15.75
N LEU A 15 -5.30 -28.94 15.90
CA LEU A 15 -6.00 -28.05 14.95
C LEU A 15 -5.52 -26.60 15.11
N ASP A 16 -5.29 -26.14 16.34
CA ASP A 16 -4.74 -24.81 16.60
C ASP A 16 -3.32 -24.66 16.01
N GLY A 17 -2.47 -25.69 16.15
CA GLY A 17 -1.14 -25.70 15.55
C GLY A 17 -1.15 -25.69 14.01
N LEU A 18 -2.09 -26.41 13.38
CA LEU A 18 -2.25 -26.43 11.93
C LEU A 18 -2.77 -25.09 11.39
N VAL A 19 -3.69 -24.42 12.10
CA VAL A 19 -4.23 -23.10 11.74
C VAL A 19 -3.16 -22.01 11.89
N VAL A 20 -2.31 -22.07 12.93
CA VAL A 20 -1.19 -21.14 13.09
C VAL A 20 -0.12 -21.35 12.02
N THR A 21 0.22 -22.60 11.70
CA THR A 21 1.24 -22.92 10.67
C THR A 21 0.75 -22.54 9.27
N SER A 22 -0.53 -22.79 8.97
CA SER A 22 -1.12 -22.40 7.68
C SER A 22 -1.24 -20.87 7.55
N GLY A 23 -1.62 -20.16 8.61
CA GLY A 23 -1.63 -18.69 8.62
C GLY A 23 -0.25 -18.08 8.40
N GLN A 24 0.79 -18.63 9.03
CA GLN A 24 2.18 -18.18 8.86
C GLN A 24 2.69 -18.43 7.43
N GLN A 25 2.39 -19.60 6.86
CA GLN A 25 2.81 -19.93 5.50
C GLN A 25 2.11 -19.03 4.46
N LEU A 26 0.80 -18.82 4.59
CA LEU A 26 0.04 -17.94 3.70
C LEU A 26 0.52 -16.49 3.79
N ASN A 27 0.87 -16.01 4.99
CA ASN A 27 1.52 -14.70 5.15
C ASN A 27 2.86 -14.65 4.42
N ALA A 28 3.69 -15.69 4.52
CA ALA A 28 4.98 -15.73 3.83
C ALA A 28 4.82 -15.72 2.29
N GLU A 29 3.81 -16.41 1.77
CA GLU A 29 3.52 -16.43 0.33
C GLU A 29 3.07 -15.07 -0.19
N TYR A 30 2.16 -14.38 0.51
CA TYR A 30 1.78 -13.02 0.13
C TYR A 30 2.95 -12.05 0.22
N MET A 31 3.71 -12.08 1.31
CA MET A 31 4.89 -11.22 1.48
C MET A 31 5.91 -11.47 0.36
N ALA A 32 6.11 -12.71 -0.06
CA ALA A 32 6.99 -13.01 -1.20
C ALA A 32 6.48 -12.40 -2.51
N LYS A 33 5.17 -12.43 -2.77
CA LYS A 33 4.56 -11.76 -3.94
C LYS A 33 4.74 -10.24 -3.86
N LEU A 34 4.45 -9.63 -2.71
CA LEU A 34 4.59 -8.20 -2.50
C LEU A 34 6.05 -7.73 -2.67
N THR A 35 7.00 -8.42 -2.03
CA THR A 35 8.44 -8.17 -2.21
C THR A 35 8.88 -8.36 -3.67
N GLY A 36 8.34 -9.37 -4.36
CA GLY A 36 8.58 -9.58 -5.79
C GLY A 36 8.10 -8.41 -6.64
N ALA A 37 6.89 -7.90 -6.36
CA ALA A 37 6.31 -6.74 -7.02
C ALA A 37 7.14 -5.47 -6.78
N GLN A 38 7.44 -5.14 -5.52
CA GLN A 38 8.25 -3.97 -5.16
C GLN A 38 9.62 -4.02 -5.84
N ASN A 39 10.27 -5.18 -5.92
CA ASN A 39 11.54 -5.33 -6.64
C ASN A 39 11.45 -5.02 -8.14
N LEU A 40 10.33 -5.36 -8.79
CA LEU A 40 10.09 -5.01 -10.19
C LEU A 40 9.85 -3.51 -10.34
N LEU A 41 9.04 -2.94 -9.46
CA LEU A 41 8.64 -1.53 -9.49
C LEU A 41 9.80 -0.59 -9.14
N GLN A 42 10.63 -0.92 -8.16
CA GLN A 42 11.86 -0.17 -7.86
C GLN A 42 12.78 -0.13 -9.09
N LYS A 43 12.94 -1.27 -9.77
CA LYS A 43 13.73 -1.32 -11.01
C LYS A 43 13.08 -0.52 -12.14
N ALA A 44 11.75 -0.50 -12.21
CA ALA A 44 11.01 0.28 -13.19
C ALA A 44 11.19 1.78 -12.95
N PHE A 45 11.06 2.21 -11.69
CA PHE A 45 11.24 3.58 -11.24
C PHE A 45 12.63 4.11 -11.59
N VAL A 46 13.68 3.34 -11.26
CA VAL A 46 15.07 3.68 -11.65
C VAL A 46 15.26 3.68 -13.16
N ALA A 47 14.65 2.73 -13.89
CA ALA A 47 14.78 2.67 -15.34
C ALA A 47 14.08 3.85 -16.04
N ALA A 48 13.01 4.40 -15.49
CA ALA A 48 12.22 5.47 -16.11
C ALA A 48 13.04 6.74 -16.43
N ALA A 49 14.15 6.97 -15.72
CA ALA A 49 15.05 8.10 -15.98
C ALA A 49 15.90 7.95 -17.27
N THR A 50 16.06 6.72 -17.79
CA THR A 50 17.03 6.44 -18.88
C THR A 50 16.51 5.49 -19.97
N ASP A 51 15.54 4.64 -19.65
CA ASP A 51 15.03 3.57 -20.51
C ASP A 51 13.54 3.33 -20.20
N LEU A 52 12.69 4.15 -20.83
CA LEU A 52 11.23 4.10 -20.66
C LEU A 52 10.65 2.74 -21.09
N GLU A 53 11.16 2.14 -22.16
CA GLU A 53 10.69 0.83 -22.61
C GLU A 53 10.98 -0.27 -21.57
N LYS A 54 12.14 -0.22 -20.93
CA LYS A 54 12.47 -1.13 -19.83
C LYS A 54 11.60 -0.88 -18.61
N ALA A 55 11.34 0.38 -18.27
CA ALA A 55 10.42 0.72 -17.18
C ALA A 55 9.03 0.13 -17.43
N ASP A 56 8.49 0.32 -18.64
CA ASP A 56 7.19 -0.23 -19.04
C ASP A 56 7.14 -1.76 -18.96
N ARG A 57 8.15 -2.46 -19.50
CA ARG A 57 8.22 -3.93 -19.39
C ARG A 57 8.25 -4.43 -17.94
N LEU A 58 8.87 -3.68 -17.03
CA LEU A 58 8.93 -4.04 -15.61
C LEU A 58 7.57 -3.80 -14.92
N ILE A 59 6.90 -2.69 -15.25
CA ILE A 59 5.54 -2.39 -14.79
C ILE A 59 4.56 -3.45 -15.28
N GLU A 60 4.60 -3.82 -16.56
CA GLU A 60 3.74 -4.87 -17.12
C GLU A 60 3.94 -6.21 -16.43
N ARG A 61 5.19 -6.54 -16.06
CA ARG A 61 5.48 -7.76 -15.29
C ARG A 61 4.91 -7.71 -13.88
N ALA A 62 4.97 -6.56 -13.21
CA ALA A 62 4.33 -6.39 -11.90
C ALA A 62 2.80 -6.45 -12.02
N ALA A 63 2.24 -5.81 -13.05
CA ALA A 63 0.82 -5.82 -13.36
C ALA A 63 0.29 -7.22 -13.71
N ALA A 64 1.11 -8.07 -14.31
CA ALA A 64 0.77 -9.45 -14.66
C ALA A 64 0.71 -10.41 -13.45
N MET A 65 1.12 -9.97 -12.26
CA MET A 65 1.00 -10.80 -11.06
C MET A 65 -0.48 -11.09 -10.77
N PRO A 66 -0.83 -12.34 -10.40
CA PRO A 66 -2.21 -12.73 -10.18
C PRO A 66 -2.81 -12.00 -8.98
N TYR A 67 -4.13 -11.79 -9.04
CA TYR A 67 -4.91 -11.32 -7.89
C TYR A 67 -4.70 -12.26 -6.71
N ASP A 68 -4.58 -11.70 -5.52
CA ASP A 68 -4.53 -12.44 -4.28
C ASP A 68 -5.91 -12.38 -3.62
N GLU A 69 -6.66 -13.48 -3.68
CA GLU A 69 -8.03 -13.55 -3.13
C GLU A 69 -8.08 -13.32 -1.62
N ARG A 70 -6.98 -13.60 -0.90
CA ARG A 70 -6.93 -13.44 0.55
C ARG A 70 -6.76 -11.99 0.96
N GLU A 71 -5.87 -11.30 0.26
CA GLU A 71 -5.56 -9.88 0.47
C GLU A 71 -6.47 -8.96 -0.34
N GLU A 72 -7.41 -9.55 -1.07
CA GLU A 72 -8.36 -8.89 -1.96
C GLU A 72 -7.69 -7.84 -2.87
N SER A 73 -6.48 -8.13 -3.36
CA SER A 73 -5.67 -7.13 -4.05
C SER A 73 -4.70 -7.71 -5.09
N PHE A 74 -4.24 -6.83 -5.98
CA PHE A 74 -3.17 -7.14 -6.92
C PHE A 74 -1.81 -6.80 -6.31
N PRO A 75 -0.87 -7.75 -6.16
CA PRO A 75 0.45 -7.48 -5.57
C PRO A 75 1.23 -6.37 -6.31
N GLY A 76 1.07 -6.27 -7.63
CA GLY A 76 1.67 -5.19 -8.42
C GLY A 76 1.14 -3.80 -8.05
N VAL A 77 -0.16 -3.66 -7.81
CA VAL A 77 -0.76 -2.38 -7.39
C VAL A 77 -0.37 -2.09 -5.95
N GLN A 78 -0.51 -3.06 -5.04
CA GLN A 78 -0.14 -2.89 -3.64
C GLN A 78 1.35 -2.57 -3.46
N GLY A 79 2.23 -3.16 -4.28
CA GLY A 79 3.65 -2.83 -4.27
C GLY A 79 3.91 -1.36 -4.62
N ALA A 80 3.12 -0.77 -5.53
CA ALA A 80 3.25 0.64 -5.88
C ALA A 80 2.71 1.55 -4.76
N VAL A 81 1.57 1.19 -4.17
CA VAL A 81 0.99 1.90 -3.00
C VAL A 81 1.98 1.87 -1.84
N GLN A 82 2.55 0.71 -1.52
CA GLN A 82 3.53 0.56 -0.45
C GLN A 82 4.77 1.44 -0.68
N MET A 83 5.30 1.49 -1.92
CA MET A 83 6.44 2.37 -2.22
C MET A 83 6.12 3.86 -2.00
N LEU A 84 4.90 4.30 -2.33
CA LEU A 84 4.47 5.68 -2.08
C LEU A 84 4.26 5.94 -0.58
N TYR A 85 3.61 5.01 0.10
CA TYR A 85 3.40 5.06 1.54
C TYR A 85 4.73 5.15 2.28
N ASP A 86 5.64 4.21 2.03
CA ASP A 86 6.96 4.15 2.67
C ASP A 86 7.71 5.46 2.48
N ALA A 87 7.76 6.00 1.26
CA ALA A 87 8.44 7.28 1.01
C ALA A 87 7.88 8.43 1.86
N ILE A 88 6.55 8.55 1.96
CA ILE A 88 5.93 9.64 2.73
C ILE A 88 6.08 9.41 4.23
N THR A 89 5.92 8.17 4.70
CA THR A 89 6.03 7.87 6.13
C THR A 89 7.46 7.95 6.63
N ASP A 90 8.44 7.49 5.84
CA ASP A 90 9.84 7.53 6.22
C ASP A 90 10.29 9.00 6.40
N ASP A 91 9.98 9.88 5.44
CA ASP A 91 10.30 11.31 5.56
C ASP A 91 9.56 12.00 6.72
N MET A 92 8.32 11.58 7.02
CA MET A 92 7.57 12.09 8.17
C MET A 92 8.15 11.62 9.51
N GLU A 93 8.60 10.36 9.59
CA GLU A 93 9.22 9.80 10.80
C GLU A 93 10.61 10.39 11.06
N ASP A 94 11.34 10.74 10.01
CA ASP A 94 12.65 11.38 10.09
C ASP A 94 12.58 12.90 10.33
N ALA A 95 11.41 13.52 10.14
CA ALA A 95 11.20 14.95 10.33
C ALA A 95 11.15 15.35 11.82
N ASP A 96 11.75 16.51 12.13
CA ASP A 96 11.58 17.15 13.43
C ASP A 96 10.16 17.71 13.59
N GLU A 97 9.67 17.91 14.83
CA GLU A 97 8.28 18.34 15.12
C GLU A 97 7.87 19.68 14.46
N ASP A 98 8.86 20.55 14.20
CA ASP A 98 8.68 21.86 13.55
C ASP A 98 9.05 21.84 12.04
N ASP A 99 9.48 20.69 11.52
CA ASP A 99 9.80 20.49 10.11
C ASP A 99 8.58 19.93 9.36
N HIS A 100 8.04 20.73 8.46
CA HIS A 100 6.86 20.40 7.67
C HIS A 100 7.19 20.12 6.20
N GLU A 101 8.47 19.99 5.83
CA GLU A 101 8.90 19.80 4.44
C GLU A 101 8.27 18.56 3.81
N TRP A 102 8.21 17.43 4.55
CA TRP A 102 7.56 16.21 4.11
C TRP A 102 6.08 16.45 3.74
N LEU A 103 5.38 17.27 4.52
CA LEU A 103 3.97 17.59 4.30
C LEU A 103 3.80 18.56 3.12
N GLU A 104 4.69 19.54 2.96
CA GLU A 104 4.69 20.39 1.76
C GLU A 104 4.87 19.56 0.49
N ALA A 105 5.84 18.64 0.49
CA ALA A 105 6.10 17.74 -0.63
C ALA A 105 4.88 16.84 -0.92
N ALA A 106 4.25 16.26 0.10
CA ALA A 106 3.08 15.41 -0.08
C ALA A 106 1.87 16.18 -0.63
N LEU A 107 1.63 17.41 -0.15
CA LEU A 107 0.56 18.26 -0.66
C LEU A 107 0.82 18.72 -2.09
N ALA A 108 2.06 19.07 -2.42
CA ALA A 108 2.46 19.42 -3.78
C ALA A 108 2.29 18.22 -4.74
N ALA A 109 2.72 17.02 -4.34
CA ALA A 109 2.50 15.79 -5.10
C ALA A 109 1.00 15.51 -5.32
N HIS A 110 0.16 15.69 -4.29
CA HIS A 110 -1.28 15.59 -4.42
C HIS A 110 -1.85 16.60 -5.44
N GLU A 111 -1.35 17.83 -5.47
CA GLU A 111 -1.80 18.85 -6.43
C GLU A 111 -1.35 18.56 -7.87
N MET A 112 -0.12 18.08 -8.05
CA MET A 112 0.47 17.78 -9.36
C MET A 112 -0.06 16.49 -10.00
N THR A 113 -0.71 15.63 -9.21
CA THR A 113 -1.19 14.32 -9.66
C THR A 113 -2.69 14.30 -9.91
N THR A 114 -3.11 13.32 -10.71
CA THR A 114 -4.53 13.05 -11.03
C THR A 114 -4.81 11.55 -11.01
N GLY A 115 -6.09 11.17 -11.00
CA GLY A 115 -6.50 9.77 -11.07
C GLY A 115 -6.07 8.94 -9.84
N PRO A 116 -5.76 7.64 -10.03
CA PRO A 116 -5.40 6.73 -8.95
C PRO A 116 -4.28 7.24 -8.02
N GLY A 117 -3.20 7.80 -8.58
CA GLY A 117 -2.08 8.32 -7.79
C GLY A 117 -2.48 9.47 -6.86
N LYS A 118 -3.34 10.39 -7.33
CA LYS A 118 -3.88 11.47 -6.49
C LYS A 118 -4.73 10.92 -5.35
N ALA A 119 -5.58 9.95 -5.66
CA ALA A 119 -6.44 9.30 -4.67
C ALA A 119 -5.61 8.58 -3.60
N GLU A 120 -4.49 7.97 -3.98
CA GLU A 120 -3.60 7.31 -3.02
C GLU A 120 -2.86 8.28 -2.11
N VAL A 121 -2.31 9.39 -2.64
CA VAL A 121 -1.73 10.42 -1.77
C VAL A 121 -2.77 10.94 -0.77
N ALA A 122 -4.00 11.17 -1.22
CA ALA A 122 -5.10 11.61 -0.36
C ALA A 122 -5.46 10.56 0.72
N SER A 123 -5.49 9.28 0.34
CA SER A 123 -5.75 8.15 1.24
C SER A 123 -4.69 8.04 2.33
N ILE A 124 -3.41 8.07 1.95
CA ILE A 124 -2.27 7.97 2.88
C ILE A 124 -2.30 9.12 3.89
N LEU A 125 -2.43 10.37 3.43
CA LEU A 125 -2.47 11.53 4.31
C LEU A 125 -3.66 11.49 5.27
N ASN A 126 -4.86 11.13 4.78
CA ASN A 126 -6.01 10.99 5.65
C ASN A 126 -5.84 9.82 6.65
N GLY A 127 -5.19 8.73 6.22
CA GLY A 127 -4.80 7.63 7.09
C GLY A 127 -3.96 8.08 8.27
N MET A 128 -2.94 8.90 8.03
CA MET A 128 -2.08 9.44 9.09
C MET A 128 -2.86 10.29 10.11
N VAL A 129 -3.88 11.03 9.66
CA VAL A 129 -4.74 11.82 10.55
C VAL A 129 -5.64 10.93 11.42
N LEU A 130 -6.22 9.88 10.84
CA LEU A 130 -7.20 9.04 11.53
C LEU A 130 -6.55 7.99 12.44
N GLN A 131 -5.35 7.52 12.10
CA GLN A 131 -4.67 6.42 12.77
C GLN A 131 -3.71 6.94 13.86
N THR A 132 -4.24 7.70 14.82
CA THR A 132 -3.47 8.34 15.91
C THR A 132 -2.76 7.37 16.86
N ALA A 133 -3.07 6.07 16.77
CA ALA A 133 -2.34 5.02 17.48
C ALA A 133 -0.96 4.73 16.86
N PHE A 134 -0.77 5.08 15.59
CA PHE A 134 0.47 4.86 14.83
C PHE A 134 1.17 6.17 14.49
N PHE A 135 0.43 7.27 14.34
CA PHE A 135 0.96 8.57 13.94
C PHE A 135 0.71 9.66 14.96
N SER A 136 1.76 10.43 15.28
CA SER A 136 1.70 11.58 16.18
C SER A 136 1.91 12.88 15.42
N LEU A 137 0.87 13.33 14.71
CA LEU A 137 0.92 14.59 13.97
C LEU A 137 0.57 15.81 14.85
N PRO A 138 1.28 16.94 14.73
CA PRO A 138 0.85 18.23 15.24
C PRO A 138 -0.53 18.64 14.72
N GLU A 139 -1.28 19.39 15.54
CA GLU A 139 -2.63 19.86 15.18
C GLU A 139 -2.67 20.77 13.94
N VAL A 140 -1.55 21.43 13.64
CA VAL A 140 -1.41 22.23 12.42
C VAL A 140 -1.40 21.35 11.17
N GLU A 141 -0.65 20.25 11.18
CA GLU A 141 -0.55 19.30 10.07
C GLU A 141 -1.88 18.60 9.82
N LYS A 142 -2.53 18.11 10.88
CA LYS A 142 -3.87 17.50 10.78
C LYS A 142 -4.88 18.43 10.10
N ARG A 143 -4.89 19.72 10.49
CA ARG A 143 -5.78 20.71 9.88
C ARG A 143 -5.46 20.95 8.41
N ARG A 144 -4.18 20.99 8.05
CA ARG A 144 -3.75 21.17 6.66
C ARG A 144 -4.11 19.98 5.79
N ILE A 145 -3.86 18.77 6.27
CA ILE A 145 -4.25 17.52 5.60
C ILE A 145 -5.77 17.50 5.39
N THR A 146 -6.56 17.63 6.46
CA THR A 146 -8.04 17.61 6.36
C THR A 146 -8.58 18.67 5.41
N LYS A 147 -7.95 19.86 5.35
CA LYS A 147 -8.33 20.91 4.39
C LYS A 147 -8.04 20.51 2.94
N ALA A 148 -6.91 19.86 2.69
CA ALA A 148 -6.46 19.53 1.34
C ALA A 148 -7.14 18.28 0.77
N VAL A 149 -7.28 17.23 1.58
CA VAL A 149 -7.74 15.90 1.12
C VAL A 149 -9.13 15.52 1.64
N GLY A 150 -9.68 16.29 2.58
CA GLY A 150 -11.02 16.06 3.14
C GLY A 150 -11.13 14.71 3.87
N SER A 151 -12.18 13.96 3.58
CA SER A 151 -12.44 12.62 4.13
C SER A 151 -12.17 11.54 3.10
N ALA A 152 -10.99 11.56 2.49
CA ALA A 152 -10.56 10.53 1.56
C ALA A 152 -10.69 9.13 2.18
N PRO A 153 -11.05 8.09 1.41
CA PRO A 153 -11.12 6.73 1.96
C PRO A 153 -9.72 6.28 2.43
N LEU A 154 -9.68 5.40 3.45
CA LEU A 154 -8.42 4.81 3.95
C LEU A 154 -7.82 3.76 3.02
N HIS A 155 -8.66 3.19 2.16
CA HIS A 155 -8.29 2.22 1.14
C HIS A 155 -8.96 2.62 -0.15
N VAL A 156 -8.17 2.86 -1.19
CA VAL A 156 -8.69 3.16 -2.52
C VAL A 156 -8.86 1.86 -3.27
N GLU A 157 -10.11 1.53 -3.58
CA GLU A 157 -10.43 0.43 -4.47
C GLU A 157 -10.22 0.89 -5.92
N HIS A 158 -9.14 0.42 -6.55
CA HIS A 158 -8.80 0.82 -7.92
C HIS A 158 -9.45 -0.05 -8.99
N LEU A 159 -9.59 -1.35 -8.70
CA LEU A 159 -9.79 -2.37 -9.73
C LEU A 159 -10.55 -3.58 -9.19
N GLU A 160 -11.45 -4.09 -10.02
CA GLU A 160 -12.11 -5.38 -9.83
C GLU A 160 -11.12 -6.55 -9.99
N PRO A 161 -11.38 -7.73 -9.40
CA PRO A 161 -10.51 -8.91 -9.50
C PRO A 161 -10.26 -9.40 -10.93
N ASP A 162 -11.14 -9.10 -11.88
CA ASP A 162 -11.03 -9.48 -13.29
C ASP A 162 -10.32 -8.42 -14.17
N ALA A 163 -9.77 -7.37 -13.55
CA ALA A 163 -9.09 -6.30 -14.25
C ALA A 163 -7.96 -6.78 -15.18
N THR A 164 -7.91 -6.20 -16.37
CA THR A 164 -6.87 -6.51 -17.36
C THR A 164 -5.48 -6.12 -16.86
N VAL A 165 -4.43 -6.74 -17.42
CA VAL A 165 -3.04 -6.37 -17.13
C VAL A 165 -2.78 -4.91 -17.52
N THR A 166 -3.39 -4.43 -18.61
CA THR A 166 -3.27 -3.03 -19.05
C THR A 166 -3.84 -2.05 -18.02
N ALA A 167 -5.06 -2.30 -17.51
CA ALA A 167 -5.68 -1.45 -16.49
C ALA A 167 -4.84 -1.43 -15.20
N ARG A 168 -4.33 -2.59 -14.79
CA ARG A 168 -3.38 -2.69 -13.66
C ARG A 168 -2.11 -1.88 -13.88
N ALA A 169 -1.52 -1.96 -15.07
CA ALA A 169 -0.32 -1.20 -15.41
C ALA A 169 -0.58 0.31 -15.42
N GLU A 170 -1.76 0.77 -15.85
CA GLU A 170 -2.15 2.19 -15.81
C GLU A 170 -2.27 2.72 -14.37
N VAL A 171 -2.90 1.96 -13.48
CA VAL A 171 -2.98 2.29 -12.05
C VAL A 171 -1.57 2.37 -11.44
N ILE A 172 -0.73 1.36 -11.69
CA ILE A 172 0.66 1.34 -11.22
C ILE A 172 1.44 2.56 -11.72
N ARG A 173 1.33 2.91 -13.01
CA ARG A 173 1.99 4.12 -13.56
C ARG A 173 1.50 5.39 -12.87
N SER A 174 0.20 5.50 -12.61
CA SER A 174 -0.38 6.66 -11.94
C SER A 174 0.17 6.81 -10.52
N ILE A 175 0.32 5.72 -9.77
CA ILE A 175 0.87 5.73 -8.41
C ILE A 175 2.38 6.03 -8.44
N LEU A 176 3.14 5.42 -9.35
CA LEU A 176 4.57 5.72 -9.50
C LEU A 176 4.82 7.17 -9.95
N ALA A 177 3.92 7.77 -10.74
CA ALA A 177 3.99 9.18 -11.07
C ALA A 177 3.75 10.07 -9.84
N ALA A 178 2.89 9.66 -8.91
CA ALA A 178 2.72 10.35 -7.63
C ALA A 178 3.96 10.24 -6.74
N LEU A 179 4.58 9.06 -6.66
CA LEU A 179 5.86 8.88 -5.99
C LEU A 179 6.96 9.76 -6.62
N ALA A 180 7.04 9.82 -7.95
CA ALA A 180 8.00 10.68 -8.63
C ALA A 180 7.75 12.18 -8.36
N ALA A 181 6.48 12.60 -8.30
CA ALA A 181 6.12 13.98 -7.96
C ALA A 181 6.50 14.33 -6.51
N TYR A 182 6.29 13.40 -5.58
CA TYR A 182 6.69 13.54 -4.18
C TYR A 182 8.20 13.72 -4.03
N LEU A 183 8.98 12.80 -4.60
CA LEU A 183 10.46 12.81 -4.51
C LEU A 183 11.13 13.97 -5.28
N ALA A 184 10.38 14.73 -6.06
CA ALA A 184 10.87 15.88 -6.82
C ALA A 184 10.62 17.22 -6.12
N CYS A 185 9.87 17.23 -5.01
CA CYS A 185 9.64 18.39 -4.17
C CYS A 185 10.79 18.56 -3.17
#